data_AF-A0A4Y2CI49-F1
#
_entry.id   AF-A0A4Y2CI49-F1
#
_cell.length_a   1.000
_cell.length_b   1.000
_cell.length_c   1.000
_cell.angle_alpha   90.00
_cell.angle_beta   90.00
_cell.angle_gamma   90.00
#
_symmetry.space_group_name_H-M   'P 1'
#
loop_
_entity.id
_entity.type
_entity.pdbx_description
1 polymer ?
#
loop_
_entity_poly.entity_id
_entity_poly.type
_entity_poly.pdbx_seq_one_letter_code
_entity_poly.pdbx_strand_id
1 'polypeptide(L)'
;MGKDVKAIAIHRQISEVYGGNIVSEGMVRKWVRAFKDGRTNVHDGERSGRRSVITEDLVQDVDGKLRTGALRLSSLSKEFPQASRSVV
;
A
#
# COMPACT_ATOMS: atom_id res chain seq x y z
N MET A 1 17.50 1.55 -28.75
CA MET A 1 18.47 0.75 -27.98
C MET A 1 19.14 1.48 -26.79
N GLY A 2 18.90 2.76 -26.51
CA GLY A 2 19.65 3.50 -25.45
C GLY A 2 19.00 3.62 -24.05
N LYS A 3 17.90 2.92 -23.77
CA LYS A 3 17.13 3.13 -22.53
C LYS A 3 17.71 2.33 -21.34
N ASP A 4 18.18 1.11 -21.58
CA ASP A 4 18.60 0.18 -20.53
C ASP A 4 20.07 0.35 -20.12
N VAL A 5 20.93 0.81 -21.03
CA VAL A 5 22.36 1.10 -20.74
C VAL A 5 22.52 2.09 -19.59
N LYS A 6 21.66 3.10 -19.52
CA LYS A 6 21.67 4.10 -18.43
C LYS A 6 21.28 3.48 -17.08
N ALA A 7 20.34 2.53 -17.06
CA ALA A 7 19.90 1.91 -15.81
C ALA A 7 20.96 0.96 -15.25
N ILE A 8 21.63 0.18 -16.10
CA ILE A 8 22.70 -0.74 -15.68
C ILE A 8 23.88 0.03 -15.07
N ALA A 9 24.27 1.15 -15.68
CA ALA A 9 25.35 1.99 -15.16
C ALA A 9 25.01 2.58 -13.78
N ILE A 10 23.78 3.07 -13.60
CA ILE A 10 23.31 3.59 -12.30
C ILE A 10 23.27 2.46 -11.25
N HIS A 11 22.76 1.29 -11.60
CA HIS A 11 22.74 0.14 -10.70
C HIS A 11 24.15 -0.23 -10.23
N ARG A 12 25.12 -0.27 -11.14
CA ARG A 12 26.53 -0.53 -10.80
C ARG A 12 27.08 0.49 -9.80
N GLN A 13 26.85 1.79 -10.05
CA GLN A 13 27.31 2.85 -9.16
C GLN A 13 26.69 2.75 -7.75
N ILE A 14 25.39 2.47 -7.67
CA ILE A 14 24.71 2.31 -6.37
C ILE A 14 25.28 1.09 -5.63
N SER A 15 25.50 -0.02 -6.32
CA SER A 15 26.08 -1.24 -5.73
C SER A 15 27.54 -1.07 -5.30
N GLU A 16 28.33 -0.27 -6.01
CA GLU A 16 29.71 0.05 -5.65
C GLU A 16 29.79 0.90 -4.36
N VAL A 17 28.88 1.87 -4.20
CA VAL A 17 28.89 2.80 -3.05
C VAL A 17 28.22 2.20 -1.82
N TYR A 18 27.10 1.49 -2.00
CA TYR A 18 26.24 1.06 -0.90
C TYR A 18 26.20 -0.46 -0.70
N GLY A 19 26.87 -1.25 -1.56
CA GLY A 19 26.89 -2.70 -1.52
C GLY A 19 25.85 -3.37 -2.43
N GLY A 20 26.14 -4.61 -2.85
CA GLY A 20 25.47 -5.29 -3.96
C GLY A 20 24.00 -5.71 -3.80
N ASN A 21 23.33 -5.39 -2.68
CA ASN A 21 21.98 -5.89 -2.36
C ASN A 21 20.97 -4.79 -1.96
N ILE A 22 21.29 -3.51 -2.15
CA ILE A 22 20.42 -2.41 -1.69
C ILE A 22 19.25 -2.17 -2.65
N VAL A 23 19.50 -2.23 -3.97
CA VAL A 23 18.47 -2.03 -5.01
C VAL A 23 18.65 -3.04 -6.13
N SER A 24 17.54 -3.58 -6.65
CA SER A 24 17.59 -4.43 -7.83
C SER A 24 17.68 -3.60 -9.11
N GLU A 25 18.28 -4.16 -10.16
CA GLU A 25 18.32 -3.52 -11.48
C GLU A 25 16.91 -3.18 -12.01
N GLY A 26 15.92 -4.03 -11.70
CA GLY A 26 14.52 -3.77 -12.04
C GLY A 26 13.96 -2.52 -11.39
N MET A 27 14.30 -2.26 -10.12
CA MET A 27 13.90 -1.04 -9.43
C MET A 27 14.54 0.20 -10.05
N VAL A 28 15.84 0.11 -10.37
CA VAL A 28 16.57 1.20 -11.04
C VAL A 28 15.94 1.51 -12.41
N ARG A 29 15.57 0.50 -13.20
CA ARG A 29 14.83 0.70 -14.47
C ARG A 29 13.49 1.40 -14.25
N LYS A 30 12.74 1.07 -13.19
CA LYS A 30 11.47 1.73 -12.84
C LYS A 30 11.68 3.20 -12.49
N TRP A 31 12.66 3.51 -11.65
CA TRP A 31 12.99 4.88 -11.28
C TRP A 31 13.46 5.71 -12.48
N VAL A 32 14.36 5.17 -13.32
CA VAL A 32 14.82 5.86 -14.54
C VAL A 32 13.67 6.23 -15.46
N ARG A 33 12.62 5.40 -15.56
CA ARG A 33 11.41 5.72 -16.33
C ARG A 33 10.61 6.83 -15.65
N ALA A 34 10.32 6.69 -14.36
CA ALA A 34 9.56 7.68 -13.61
C ALA A 34 10.19 9.09 -13.65
N PHE A 35 11.52 9.19 -13.50
CA PHE A 35 12.24 10.47 -13.60
C PHE A 35 12.20 11.06 -15.01
N LYS A 36 12.27 10.23 -16.07
CA LYS A 36 12.10 10.69 -17.45
C LYS A 36 10.69 11.20 -17.73
N ASP A 37 9.70 10.60 -17.09
CA ASP A 37 8.29 10.99 -17.19
C ASP A 37 7.95 12.21 -16.30
N GLY A 38 8.95 12.85 -15.68
CA GLY A 38 8.80 14.11 -14.94
C GLY A 38 8.57 13.95 -13.44
N ARG A 39 8.63 12.75 -12.87
CA ARG A 39 8.57 12.56 -11.40
C ARG A 39 9.81 13.19 -10.75
N THR A 40 9.62 14.09 -9.79
CA THR A 40 10.71 14.77 -9.07
C THR A 40 10.86 14.34 -7.61
N ASN A 41 9.95 13.51 -7.09
CA ASN A 41 9.97 13.04 -5.70
C ASN A 41 10.34 11.55 -5.58
N VAL A 42 10.92 11.20 -4.43
CA VAL A 42 11.38 9.83 -4.09
C VAL A 42 10.39 9.04 -3.24
N HIS A 43 9.34 9.69 -2.73
CA HIS A 43 8.32 9.03 -1.92
C HIS A 43 7.55 8.02 -2.77
N ASP A 44 7.04 6.95 -2.17
CA ASP A 44 6.08 6.08 -2.86
C ASP A 44 4.82 6.87 -3.21
N GLY A 45 4.13 6.46 -4.28
CA GLY A 45 2.78 6.96 -4.53
C GLY A 45 1.81 6.52 -3.43
N GLU A 46 0.62 7.13 -3.41
CA GLU A 46 -0.46 6.67 -2.55
C GLU A 46 -0.67 5.17 -2.76
N ARG A 47 -0.56 4.41 -1.66
CA ARG A 47 -0.88 2.99 -1.68
C ARG A 47 -2.39 2.91 -1.54
N SER A 48 -3.05 2.13 -2.39
CA SER A 48 -4.51 1.95 -2.38
C SER A 48 -5.08 1.35 -1.09
N GLY A 49 -4.23 1.07 -0.09
CA GLY A 49 -4.58 0.40 1.15
C GLY A 49 -5.28 -0.94 0.92
N ARG A 50 -5.82 -1.51 1.99
CA ARG A 50 -6.89 -2.49 1.87
C ARG A 50 -8.19 -1.73 1.79
N ARG A 51 -9.06 -2.07 0.82
CA ARG A 51 -10.42 -1.53 0.78
C ARG A 51 -11.17 -2.00 2.02
N SER A 52 -11.67 -1.05 2.81
CA SER A 52 -12.49 -1.37 3.97
C SER A 52 -13.87 -1.84 3.51
N VAL A 53 -14.39 -2.90 4.16
CA VAL A 53 -15.81 -3.33 4.03
C VAL A 53 -16.71 -2.48 4.92
N ILE A 54 -16.14 -1.66 5.82
CA ILE A 54 -16.92 -0.84 6.74
C ILE A 54 -17.62 0.27 5.96
N THR A 55 -18.94 0.16 5.87
CA THR A 55 -19.84 1.16 5.32
C THR A 55 -20.36 2.07 6.43
N GLU A 56 -20.85 3.26 6.08
CA GLU A 56 -21.48 4.19 7.02
C GLU A 56 -22.69 3.56 7.73
N ASP A 57 -23.50 2.80 6.99
CA ASP A 57 -24.66 2.07 7.56
C ASP A 57 -24.23 1.08 8.65
N LEU A 58 -23.09 0.41 8.45
CA LEU A 58 -22.55 -0.53 9.43
C LEU A 58 -22.08 0.18 10.70
N VAL A 59 -21.49 1.37 10.56
CA VAL A 59 -21.09 2.22 11.69
C VAL A 59 -22.32 2.68 12.47
N GLN A 60 -23.38 3.10 11.78
CA GLN A 60 -24.61 3.56 12.41
C GLN A 60 -25.33 2.45 13.18
N ASP A 61 -25.40 1.23 12.64
CA ASP A 61 -26.04 0.09 13.34
C ASP A 61 -25.25 -0.32 14.60
N VAL A 62 -23.91 -0.34 14.52
CA VAL A 62 -23.05 -0.61 15.68
C VAL A 62 -23.22 0.47 16.75
N ASP A 63 -23.21 1.75 16.38
CA ASP A 63 -23.38 2.88 17.32
C ASP A 63 -24.77 2.83 17.98
N GLY A 64 -25.82 2.55 17.21
CA GLY A 64 -27.18 2.40 17.72
C GLY A 64 -27.28 1.35 18.82
N LYS A 65 -26.76 0.14 18.58
CA LYS A 65 -26.82 -0.93 19.57
C LYS A 65 -25.84 -0.75 20.74
N LEU A 66 -24.74 -0.01 20.57
CA LEU A 66 -23.87 0.39 21.68
C LEU A 66 -24.61 1.33 22.64
N ARG A 67 -25.34 2.32 22.10
CA ARG A 67 -26.14 3.27 22.89
C ARG A 67 -27.26 2.61 23.68
N THR A 68 -27.88 1.56 23.13
CA THR A 68 -28.91 0.79 23.84
C THR A 68 -28.34 -0.25 24.82
N GLY A 69 -27.01 -0.39 24.91
CA GLY A 69 -26.36 -1.42 25.72
C GLY A 69 -26.61 -2.85 25.23
N ALA A 70 -27.10 -3.00 24.00
CA ALA A 70 -27.42 -4.30 23.41
C ALA A 70 -26.17 -5.05 22.89
N LEU A 71 -25.05 -4.35 22.70
CA LEU A 71 -23.79 -4.93 22.20
C LEU A 71 -22.75 -5.20 23.29
N ARG A 72 -22.17 -6.40 23.21
CA ARG A 72 -20.94 -6.76 23.92
C ARG A 72 -19.80 -6.92 22.91
N LEU A 73 -18.61 -6.41 23.22
CA LEU A 73 -17.43 -6.51 22.35
C LEU A 73 -17.14 -7.95 21.88
N SER A 74 -17.32 -8.93 22.76
CA SER A 74 -17.14 -10.35 22.42
C SER A 74 -18.14 -10.91 21.41
N SER A 75 -19.30 -10.26 21.24
CA SER A 75 -20.36 -10.66 20.33
C SER A 75 -20.31 -9.92 18.99
N LEU A 76 -19.48 -8.87 18.88
CA LEU A 76 -19.41 -7.99 17.72
C LEU A 76 -19.17 -8.77 16.41
N SER A 77 -18.25 -9.73 16.40
CA SER A 77 -17.97 -10.56 15.22
C SER A 77 -19.14 -11.46 14.80
N LYS A 78 -19.95 -11.92 15.77
CA LYS A 78 -21.15 -12.73 15.50
C LYS A 78 -22.30 -11.88 14.98
N GLU A 79 -22.44 -10.66 15.49
CA GLU A 79 -23.51 -9.74 15.12
C GLU A 79 -23.21 -8.98 13.82
N PHE A 80 -21.94 -8.77 13.52
CA PHE A 80 -21.47 -8.06 12.32
C PHE A 80 -20.41 -8.87 11.56
N PRO A 81 -20.75 -10.06 11.05
CA PRO A 81 -19.79 -10.90 10.31
C PRO A 81 -19.23 -10.21 9.06
N GLN A 82 -19.96 -9.24 8.50
CA GLN A 82 -19.53 -8.42 7.37
C GLN A 82 -18.35 -7.50 7.70
N ALA A 83 -18.21 -7.04 8.95
CA ALA A 83 -17.07 -6.22 9.38
C ALA A 83 -15.75 -7.02 9.40
N SER A 84 -15.87 -8.34 9.63
CA SER A 84 -14.75 -9.27 9.70
C SER A 84 -14.28 -9.74 8.32
N ARG A 85 -15.04 -9.46 7.24
CA ARG A 85 -14.68 -9.89 5.90
C ARG A 85 -13.57 -9.02 5.33
N SER A 86 -12.53 -9.66 4.80
CA SER A 86 -11.63 -9.04 3.85
C SER A 86 -12.37 -8.87 2.54
N VAL A 87 -12.32 -7.68 1.92
CA VAL A 87 -12.46 -7.62 0.46
C VAL A 87 -11.22 -8.30 -0.10
N VAL A 88 -11.35 -9.53 -0.56
CA VAL A 88 -10.38 -10.16 -1.47
C VAL A 88 -10.93 -10.00 -2.88
#